data_AF-A0A960WVJ1-F1
#
_entry.id   AF-A0A960WVJ1-F1
#
_cell.length_a   1.000
_cell.length_b   1.000
_cell.length_c   1.000
_cell.angle_alpha   90.00
_cell.angle_beta   90.00
_cell.angle_gamma   90.00
#
_symmetry.space_group_name_H-M   'P 1'
#
loop_
_entity.id
_entity.type
_entity.pdbx_description
1 polymer ?
#
loop_
_entity_poly.entity_id
_entity_poly.type
_entity_poly.pdbx_seq_one_letter_code
_entity_poly.pdbx_strand_id
1 'polypeptide(L)'
;IPRSQWLSARAIGFTEAQTYRFVVIPQAVRRVLPASAGQFANLVKDSSLLFVISVHEFTMQAREANSNTFATFEAYLPLILGYFLLTFPISLLSRYLERRFRYEH
;
A
#
# COMPACT_ATOMS: atom_id res chain seq x y z
N ILE A 1 15.22 2.65 19.23
CA ILE A 1 15.26 1.89 20.51
C ILE A 1 16.17 2.64 21.48
N PRO A 2 15.84 2.77 22.77
CA PRO A 2 16.63 3.58 23.71
C PRO A 2 18.03 2.99 23.90
N ARG A 3 19.05 3.86 24.01
CA ARG A 3 20.45 3.46 24.26
C ARG A 3 20.61 2.70 25.58
N SER A 4 19.71 2.92 26.54
CA SER A 4 19.69 2.21 27.83
C SER A 4 19.46 0.70 27.68
N GLN A 5 18.61 0.26 26.74
CA GLN A 5 18.35 -1.17 26.50
C GLN A 5 19.61 -1.92 26.05
N TRP A 6 20.47 -1.24 25.30
CA TRP A 6 21.77 -1.77 24.86
C TRP A 6 22.78 -1.86 25.99
N LEU A 7 22.84 -0.84 26.85
CA LEU A 7 23.71 -0.82 28.02
C LEU A 7 23.28 -1.88 29.04
N SER A 8 21.98 -2.04 29.26
CA SER A 8 21.43 -3.10 30.12
C SER A 8 21.77 -4.48 29.56
N ALA A 9 21.55 -4.75 28.27
CA ALA A 9 21.88 -6.04 27.66
C ALA A 9 23.36 -6.41 27.78
N ARG A 10 24.27 -5.43 27.61
CA ARG A 10 25.71 -5.64 27.88
C ARG A 10 26.01 -5.85 29.37
N ALA A 11 25.32 -5.17 30.27
CA ALA A 11 25.53 -5.31 31.72
C ALA A 11 25.12 -6.69 32.27
N ILE A 12 24.13 -7.35 31.67
CA ILE A 12 23.74 -8.75 31.96
C ILE A 12 24.51 -9.78 31.13
N GLY A 13 25.54 -9.37 30.39
CA GLY A 13 26.46 -10.28 29.69
C GLY A 13 25.95 -10.83 28.36
N PHE A 14 24.94 -10.23 27.73
CA PHE A 14 24.54 -10.64 26.39
C PHE A 14 25.58 -10.27 25.33
N THR A 15 25.78 -11.21 24.41
CA THR A 15 26.50 -10.94 23.16
C THR A 15 25.69 -10.00 22.26
N GLU A 16 26.34 -9.36 21.29
CA GLU A 16 25.68 -8.52 20.28
C GLU A 16 24.52 -9.26 19.59
N ALA A 17 24.75 -10.51 19.17
CA ALA A 17 23.74 -11.34 18.51
C ALA A 17 22.52 -11.65 19.41
N GLN A 18 22.75 -11.94 20.70
CA GLN A 18 21.68 -12.15 21.68
C GLN A 18 20.90 -10.87 21.96
N THR A 19 21.59 -9.73 22.06
CA THR A 19 20.97 -8.42 22.24
C THR A 19 20.04 -8.10 21.07
N TYR A 20 20.48 -8.33 19.83
CA TYR A 20 19.63 -8.15 18.66
C TYR A 20 18.40 -9.06 18.69
N ARG A 21 18.58 -10.36 18.93
CA ARG A 21 17.50 -11.35 18.85
C ARG A 21 16.46 -11.22 19.97
N PHE A 22 16.89 -10.96 21.20
CA PHE A 22 16.00 -10.97 22.37
C PHE A 22 15.53 -9.59 22.82
N VAL A 23 16.25 -8.52 22.49
CA VAL A 23 15.94 -7.16 22.97
C VAL A 23 15.52 -6.26 21.82
N VAL A 24 16.37 -6.11 20.80
CA VAL A 24 16.18 -5.11 19.74
C VAL A 24 15.06 -5.49 18.78
N ILE A 25 15.10 -6.70 18.20
CA ILE A 25 14.13 -7.16 17.20
C ILE A 25 12.69 -7.16 17.75
N PRO A 26 12.37 -7.84 18.87
CA PRO A 26 10.99 -7.87 19.38
C PRO A 26 10.45 -6.48 19.76
N GLN A 27 11.29 -5.59 20.27
CA GLN A 27 10.89 -4.21 20.57
C GLN A 27 10.71 -3.36 19.31
N ALA A 28 11.57 -3.54 18.30
CA ALA A 28 11.43 -2.88 17.00
C ALA A 28 10.13 -3.29 16.32
N VAL A 29 9.85 -4.59 16.27
CA VAL A 29 8.65 -5.17 15.64
C VAL A 29 7.38 -4.62 16.30
N ARG A 30 7.29 -4.59 17.63
CA ARG A 30 6.13 -4.02 18.36
C ARG A 30 5.91 -2.52 18.10
N ARG A 31 6.95 -1.76 17.73
CA ARG A 31 6.84 -0.34 17.38
C ARG A 31 6.53 -0.11 15.91
N VAL A 32 7.16 -0.88 15.03
CA VAL A 32 7.03 -0.70 13.58
C VAL A 32 5.71 -1.26 13.07
N LEU A 33 5.24 -2.42 13.57
CA LEU A 33 3.99 -3.03 13.12
C LEU A 33 2.77 -2.09 13.19
N PRO A 34 2.44 -1.44 14.33
CA PRO A 34 1.30 -0.53 14.39
C PRO A 34 1.50 0.73 13.53
N ALA A 35 2.73 1.25 13.45
CA ALA A 35 3.04 2.40 12.57
C ALA A 35 2.89 2.06 11.08
N SER A 36 3.29 0.85 10.68
CA SER A 36 3.12 0.35 9.33
C SER A 36 1.65 0.15 8.97
N ALA A 37 0.83 -0.39 9.88
CA ALA A 37 -0.61 -0.56 9.65
C ALA A 37 -1.31 0.78 9.36
N GLY A 38 -0.97 1.83 10.10
CA GLY A 38 -1.48 3.19 9.83
C GLY A 38 -1.07 3.72 8.46
N GLN A 39 0.19 3.52 8.05
CA GLN A 39 0.63 3.90 6.71
C GLN A 39 -0.07 3.09 5.61
N PHE A 40 -0.29 1.79 5.80
CA PHE A 40 -1.07 0.98 4.87
C PHE A 40 -2.50 1.50 4.71
N ALA A 41 -3.16 1.88 5.81
CA ALA A 41 -4.51 2.45 5.75
C ALA A 41 -4.55 3.79 4.99
N ASN A 42 -3.53 4.63 5.15
CA ASN A 42 -3.42 5.89 4.39
C ASN A 42 -3.17 5.63 2.90
N LEU A 43 -2.28 4.70 2.56
CA LEU A 43 -2.03 4.32 1.16
C LEU A 43 -3.29 3.80 0.47
N VAL A 44 -4.15 3.06 1.18
CA VAL A 44 -5.44 2.61 0.63
C VAL A 44 -6.37 3.79 0.35
N LYS A 45 -6.43 4.79 1.25
CA LYS A 45 -7.24 6.00 1.07
C LYS A 45 -6.74 6.87 -0.09
N ASP A 46 -5.44 7.10 -0.14
CA ASP A 46 -4.84 7.92 -1.19
C ASP A 46 -4.98 7.23 -2.56
N SER A 47 -4.78 5.91 -2.61
CA SER A 47 -4.97 5.10 -3.83
C SER A 47 -6.42 5.11 -4.31
N SER A 48 -7.41 4.98 -3.41
CA SER A 48 -8.81 4.96 -3.81
C SER A 48 -9.30 6.33 -4.26
N LEU A 49 -8.83 7.41 -3.61
CA LEU A 49 -9.12 8.79 -4.03
C LEU A 49 -8.52 9.09 -5.41
N LEU A 50 -7.24 8.75 -5.62
CA LEU A 50 -6.57 8.93 -6.92
C LEU A 50 -7.25 8.13 -8.03
N PHE A 51 -7.71 6.91 -7.74
CA PHE A 51 -8.49 6.10 -8.68
C PHE A 51 -9.79 6.80 -9.09
N VAL A 52 -10.56 7.31 -8.13
CA VAL A 52 -11.85 7.99 -8.40
C VAL A 52 -11.63 9.24 -9.25
N ILE A 53 -10.62 10.05 -8.93
CA ILE A 53 -10.27 11.25 -9.70
C ILE A 53 -9.88 10.87 -11.14
N SER A 54 -9.01 9.87 -11.30
CA SER A 54 -8.55 9.41 -12.61
C SER A 54 -9.71 8.91 -13.47
N VAL A 55 -10.62 8.09 -12.91
CA VAL A 55 -11.83 7.61 -13.64
C VAL A 55 -12.72 8.77 -14.05
N HIS A 56 -12.89 9.77 -13.19
CA HIS A 56 -13.73 10.93 -13.49
C HIS A 56 -13.15 11.79 -14.62
N GLU A 57 -11.87 12.17 -14.53
CA GLU A 57 -11.18 12.94 -15.58
C GLU A 57 -11.20 12.21 -16.92
N PHE A 58 -10.96 10.91 -16.86
CA PHE A 58 -10.89 10.08 -18.03
C PHE A 58 -12.27 9.86 -18.68
N THR A 59 -13.34 9.74 -17.90
CA THR A 59 -14.72 9.71 -18.43
C THR A 59 -15.12 11.03 -19.08
N MET A 60 -14.67 12.16 -18.51
CA MET A 60 -14.89 13.48 -19.10
C MET A 60 -14.17 13.62 -20.44
N GLN A 61 -12.88 13.27 -20.50
CA GLN A 61 -12.13 13.28 -21.77
C GLN A 61 -12.75 12.35 -22.82
N ALA A 62 -13.20 11.14 -22.43
CA ALA A 62 -13.83 10.22 -23.37
C ALA A 62 -15.15 10.76 -23.93
N ARG A 63 -15.95 11.47 -23.13
CA ARG A 63 -17.18 12.16 -23.60
C ARG A 63 -16.85 13.28 -24.58
N GLU A 64 -15.82 14.06 -24.30
CA GLU A 64 -15.37 15.17 -25.15
C GLU A 64 -14.78 14.67 -26.48
N ALA A 65 -14.00 13.59 -26.45
CA ALA A 65 -13.48 12.95 -27.66
C ALA A 65 -14.60 12.38 -28.56
N ASN A 66 -15.64 11.81 -27.94
CA ASN A 66 -16.77 11.23 -28.66
C ASN A 66 -17.66 12.31 -29.30
N SER A 67 -17.84 13.48 -28.67
CA SER A 67 -18.57 14.59 -29.30
C SER A 67 -17.83 15.18 -30.51
N ASN A 68 -16.50 15.09 -30.53
CA ASN A 68 -15.68 15.72 -31.58
C ASN A 68 -15.38 14.81 -32.78
N THR A 69 -15.34 13.48 -32.59
CA THR A 69 -14.78 12.58 -33.62
C THR A 69 -15.80 11.61 -34.24
N PHE A 70 -16.95 11.36 -33.60
CA PHE A 70 -17.93 10.31 -33.98
C PHE A 70 -17.34 8.88 -34.17
N ALA A 71 -16.04 8.70 -33.93
CA ALA A 71 -15.31 7.44 -33.98
C ALA A 71 -15.36 6.76 -32.60
N THR A 72 -16.49 6.11 -32.34
CA THR A 72 -16.79 5.39 -31.10
C THR A 72 -15.63 4.46 -30.71
N PHE A 73 -15.13 3.63 -31.62
CA PHE A 73 -14.16 2.57 -31.29
C PHE A 73 -12.79 3.07 -30.77
N GLU A 74 -12.21 4.10 -31.38
CA GLU A 74 -10.92 4.66 -30.94
C GLU A 74 -11.02 5.42 -29.62
N ALA A 75 -12.18 6.00 -29.31
CA ALA A 75 -12.42 6.67 -28.02
C ALA A 75 -12.64 5.68 -26.86
N TYR A 76 -13.17 4.48 -27.12
CA TYR A 76 -13.38 3.46 -26.09
C TYR A 76 -12.12 2.63 -25.76
N LEU A 77 -11.12 2.61 -26.65
CA LEU A 77 -9.88 1.82 -26.46
C LEU A 77 -9.01 2.32 -25.28
N PRO A 78 -8.77 3.64 -25.13
CA PRO A 78 -8.18 4.21 -23.91
C PRO A 78 -9.06 3.95 -22.69
N LEU A 79 -10.37 3.77 -22.89
CA LEU A 79 -11.36 3.58 -21.82
C LEU A 79 -11.24 2.22 -21.18
N ILE A 80 -11.13 1.21 -22.03
CA ILE A 80 -10.87 -0.17 -21.62
C ILE A 80 -9.46 -0.27 -21.02
N LEU A 81 -8.45 0.34 -21.65
CA LEU A 81 -7.07 0.32 -21.15
C LEU A 81 -6.94 1.03 -19.80
N GLY A 82 -7.52 2.21 -19.63
CA GLY A 82 -7.51 2.97 -18.38
C GLY A 82 -8.24 2.22 -17.27
N TYR A 83 -9.42 1.67 -17.56
CA TYR A 83 -10.16 0.85 -16.59
C TYR A 83 -9.36 -0.41 -16.18
N PHE A 84 -8.70 -1.07 -17.14
CA PHE A 84 -7.83 -2.22 -16.86
C PHE A 84 -6.62 -1.82 -16.01
N LEU A 85 -5.93 -0.75 -16.39
CA LEU A 85 -4.72 -0.27 -15.69
C LEU A 85 -5.01 0.21 -14.27
N LEU A 86 -6.23 0.67 -14.01
CA LEU A 86 -6.68 1.11 -12.70
C LEU A 86 -7.19 -0.04 -11.84
N THR A 87 -7.98 -0.97 -12.40
CA THR A 87 -8.57 -2.09 -11.66
C THR A 87 -7.56 -3.21 -11.37
N PHE A 88 -6.64 -3.48 -12.29
CA PHE A 88 -5.64 -4.54 -12.18
C PHE A 88 -4.68 -4.38 -10.97
N PRO A 89 -4.04 -3.22 -10.73
CA PRO A 89 -3.16 -3.05 -9.58
C PRO A 89 -3.92 -3.06 -8.26
N ILE A 90 -5.15 -2.51 -8.21
CA ILE A 90 -5.99 -2.56 -7.00
C ILE A 90 -6.36 -4.01 -6.67
N SER A 91 -6.75 -4.80 -7.67
CA SER A 91 -7.04 -6.22 -7.49
C SER A 91 -5.80 -6.99 -7.00
N LEU A 92 -4.61 -6.67 -7.53
CA LEU A 92 -3.34 -7.24 -7.09
C LEU A 92 -3.01 -6.87 -5.64
N LEU A 93 -3.21 -5.60 -5.29
CA LEU A 93 -2.94 -5.06 -3.96
C LEU A 93 -3.91 -5.63 -2.91
N SER A 94 -5.19 -5.73 -3.26
CA SER A 94 -6.22 -6.38 -2.45
C SER A 94 -5.87 -7.84 -2.17
N ARG A 95 -5.48 -8.61 -3.19
CA ARG A 95 -4.99 -9.99 -3.00
C ARG A 95 -3.72 -10.09 -2.17
N TYR A 96 -2.80 -9.13 -2.30
CA TYR A 96 -1.57 -9.09 -1.52
C TYR A 96 -1.87 -8.80 -0.03
N LEU A 97 -2.75 -7.84 0.23
CA LEU A 97 -3.23 -7.51 1.57
C LEU A 97 -4.00 -8.67 2.18
N GLU A 98 -4.90 -9.30 1.42
CA GLU A 98 -5.66 -10.47 1.87
C GLU A 98 -4.74 -11.65 2.22
N ARG A 99 -3.67 -11.90 1.44
CA ARG A 99 -2.64 -12.90 1.80
C ARG A 99 -1.83 -12.53 3.04
N ARG A 100 -1.67 -11.24 3.33
CA ARG A 100 -0.92 -10.75 4.49
C ARG A 100 -1.76 -10.65 5.76
N PHE A 101 -3.07 -10.47 5.62
CA PHE A 101 -4.03 -10.30 6.72
C PHE A 101 -4.98 -11.49 6.90
N ARG A 102 -4.80 -12.63 6.21
CA ARG A 102 -5.55 -13.88 6.49
C ARG A 102 -5.05 -14.58 7.76
N TYR A 103 -5.18 -13.87 8.87
CA TYR A 103 -5.44 -14.37 10.21
C TYR A 103 -6.43 -13.38 10.83
N GLU A 104 -7.70 -13.79 10.86
CA GLU A 104 -8.74 -13.49 11.87
C GLU A 104 -10.14 -13.51 11.24
N HIS A 105 -10.67 -14.74 11.12
CA HIS A 105 -12.05 -15.04 11.51
C HIS A 105 -11.98 -16.13 12.58
#